data_AF-A0A447NX59-F1
#
_entry.id   AF-A0A447NX59-F1
#
_cell.length_a   1.000
_cell.length_b   1.000
_cell.length_c   1.000
_cell.angle_alpha   90.00
_cell.angle_beta   90.00
_cell.angle_gamma   90.00
#
_symmetry.space_group_name_H-M   'P 1'
#
loop_
_entity.id
_entity.type
_entity.pdbx_description
1 polymer ?
#
loop_
_entity_poly.entity_id
_entity_poly.type
_entity_poly.pdbx_seq_one_letter_code
_entity_poly.pdbx_strand_id
1 'polypeptide(L)' 'MPTQEAKAHRVGEWASLRNTSQEIAEAIFEVAHYDEKLAEKYGKKVAMRC' A
#
# COMPACT_ATOMS: atom_id res chain seq x y z
N MET A 1 -14.23 -8.51 -12.26
CA MET A 1 -14.04 -8.30 -10.81
C MET A 1 -12.55 -8.40 -10.55
N PRO A 2 -11.86 -7.38 -10.01
CA PRO A 2 -10.48 -7.57 -9.57
C PRO A 2 -10.51 -8.57 -8.41
N THR A 3 -9.87 -9.72 -8.60
CA THR A 3 -9.78 -10.79 -7.61
C THR A 3 -8.98 -10.29 -6.40
N GLN A 4 -9.33 -10.77 -5.20
CA GLN A 4 -8.66 -10.38 -3.95
C GLN A 4 -7.14 -10.68 -3.98
N GLU A 5 -6.74 -11.68 -4.77
CA GLU A 5 -5.34 -12.00 -5.08
C GLU A 5 -4.58 -10.85 -5.76
N ALA A 6 -5.21 -10.15 -6.70
CA ALA A 6 -4.60 -9.02 -7.40
C ALA A 6 -4.38 -7.81 -6.46
N LYS A 7 -5.25 -7.65 -5.45
CA LYS A 7 -5.05 -6.66 -4.38
C LYS A 7 -3.89 -7.04 -3.47
N ALA A 8 -3.83 -8.30 -3.02
CA ALA A 8 -2.75 -8.77 -2.15
C ALA A 8 -1.37 -8.67 -2.82
N HIS A 9 -1.27 -9.01 -4.11
CA HIS A 9 -0.02 -8.86 -4.85
C HIS A 9 0.42 -7.40 -4.98
N ARG A 10 -0.52 -6.48 -5.29
CA ARG A 10 -0.26 -5.03 -5.32
C ARG A 10 0.25 -4.50 -3.99
N VAL A 11 -0.36 -4.92 -2.89
CA VAL A 11 0.03 -4.46 -1.55
C VAL A 11 1.41 -5.03 -1.17
N GLY A 12 1.68 -6.31 -1.47
CA GLY A 12 2.98 -6.95 -1.20
C GLY A 12 4.14 -6.37 -2.03
N GLU A 13 3.91 -6.09 -3.32
CA GLU A 13 4.89 -5.40 -4.16
C GLU A 13 5.16 -3.98 -3.64
N TRP A 14 4.10 -3.25 -3.28
CA TRP A 14 4.21 -1.89 -2.78
C TRP A 14 4.93 -1.81 -1.42
N ALA A 15 4.65 -2.78 -0.53
CA ALA A 15 5.35 -2.99 0.72
C ALA A 15 6.86 -3.23 0.51
N SER A 16 7.20 -4.16 -0.39
CA SER A 16 8.59 -4.49 -0.73
C SER A 16 9.35 -3.31 -1.34
N LEU A 17 8.72 -2.56 -2.25
CA LEU A 17 9.30 -1.36 -2.89
C LEU A 17 9.65 -0.25 -1.90
N ARG A 18 8.92 -0.16 -0.78
CA ARG A 18 9.06 0.91 0.21
C ARG A 18 9.66 0.46 1.53
N ASN A 19 10.20 -0.76 1.60
CA ASN A 19 10.67 -1.39 2.84
C ASN A 19 9.65 -1.21 3.99
N THR A 20 8.37 -1.31 3.65
CA THR A 20 7.24 -1.11 4.57
C THR A 20 6.60 -2.46 4.83
N SER A 21 6.20 -2.75 6.05
CA SER A 21 5.51 -4.01 6.38
C SER A 21 4.19 -4.13 5.61
N GLN A 22 3.83 -5.35 5.22
CA GLN A 22 2.58 -5.63 4.50
C GLN A 22 1.35 -5.12 5.27
N GLU A 23 1.36 -5.22 6.59
CA GLU A 23 0.30 -4.70 7.48
C GLU A 23 0.13 -3.17 7.38
N ILE A 24 1.24 -2.42 7.31
CA ILE A 24 1.22 -0.96 7.10
C ILE A 24 0.74 -0.64 5.68
N ALA A 25 1.17 -1.42 4.69
CA ALA A 25 0.72 -1.25 3.32
C ALA A 25 -0.79 -1.52 3.18
N GLU A 26 -1.33 -2.55 3.84
CA GLU A 26 -2.77 -2.82 3.88
C GLU A 26 -3.53 -1.68 4.54
N ALA A 27 -3.06 -1.17 5.68
CA ALA A 27 -3.67 -0.01 6.34
C ALA A 27 -3.68 1.24 5.45
N ILE A 28 -2.61 1.46 4.65
CA ILE A 28 -2.55 2.57 3.70
C ILE A 28 -3.53 2.37 2.55
N PHE A 29 -3.64 1.16 2.00
CA PHE A 29 -4.58 0.84 0.94
C PHE A 29 -6.04 0.88 1.43
N GLU A 30 -6.30 0.54 2.68
CA GLU A 30 -7.61 0.66 3.32
C GLU A 30 -8.01 2.13 3.46
N VAL A 31 -7.14 2.97 4.02
CA VAL A 31 -7.37 4.42 4.16
C VAL A 31 -7.45 5.12 2.80
N ALA A 32 -6.69 4.63 1.81
CA ALA A 32 -6.71 5.15 0.45
C ALA A 32 -7.85 4.58 -0.41
N HIS A 33 -8.75 3.75 0.12
CA HIS A 33 -9.82 3.09 -0.67
C HIS A 33 -9.30 2.35 -1.92
N TYR A 34 -8.10 1.78 -1.85
CA TYR A 34 -7.38 1.15 -2.96
C TYR A 34 -7.05 2.07 -4.15
N ASP A 35 -7.08 3.39 -3.96
CA ASP A 35 -6.63 4.37 -4.95
C ASP A 35 -5.10 4.49 -4.92
N GLU A 36 -4.43 4.09 -6.01
CA GLU A 36 -2.96 4.08 -6.10
C GLU A 36 -2.34 5.47 -5.90
N LYS A 37 -3.01 6.52 -6.38
CA LYS A 37 -2.54 7.91 -6.22
C LYS A 37 -2.62 8.38 -4.77
N LEU A 38 -3.67 7.98 -4.05
CA LEU A 38 -3.82 8.27 -2.62
C LEU A 38 -2.83 7.44 -1.81
N ALA A 39 -2.72 6.14 -2.11
CA ALA A 39 -1.75 5.24 -1.47
C ALA A 39 -0.32 5.76 -1.63
N GLU A 40 0.08 6.24 -2.81
CA GLU A 40 1.40 6.87 -3.01
C GLU A 40 1.60 8.11 -2.14
N LYS A 41 0.56 8.96 -2.04
CA LYS A 41 0.60 10.20 -1.24
C LYS A 41 0.73 9.91 0.26
N TYR A 42 -0.01 8.92 0.76
CA TYR A 42 0.09 8.46 2.15
C TYR A 42 1.41 7.75 2.41
N GLY A 43 1.84 6.86 1.50
CA GLY A 43 3.12 6.15 1.58
C GLY A 43 4.35 7.04 1.59
N LYS A 44 4.36 8.13 0.81
CA LYS A 44 5.43 9.15 0.90
C LYS A 44 5.51 9.79 2.29
N LYS A 45 4.37 9.92 2.97
CA LYS A 45 4.28 10.52 4.31
C LYS A 45 4.73 9.55 5.41
N VAL A 46 4.41 8.27 5.26
CA VAL A 46 4.80 7.21 6.20
C VAL A 46 6.28 6.82 6.04
N ALA A 47 6.78 6.72 4.80
CA ALA A 47 8.17 6.33 4.51
C ALA A 47 9.22 7.38 4.95
N MET A 48 8.84 8.63 5.20
CA MET A 48 9.76 9.67 5.71
C MET A 48 10.00 9.56 7.23
N ARG A 49 9.33 8.61 7.91
CA ARG A 49 9.39 8.42 9.36
C ARG A 49 10.16 7.16 9.79
N CYS A 50 10.58 6.32 8.84
CA CYS A 50 11.43 5.15 9.04
C CYS A 50 12.87 5.47 8.60
#